data_AF-A0A349QAL8-F1
#
_entry.id   AF-A0A349QAL8-F1
#
_cell.length_a   1.000
_cell.length_b   1.000
_cell.length_c   1.000
_cell.angle_alpha   90.00
_cell.angle_beta   90.00
_cell.angle_gamma   90.00
#
_symmetry.space_group_name_H-M   'P 1'
#
loop_
_entity.id
_entity.type
_entity.pdbx_description
1 polymer ?
#
loop_
_entity_poly.entity_id
_entity_poly.type
_entity_poly.pdbx_seq_one_letter_code
_entity_poly.pdbx_strand_id
1 'polypeptide(L)' 'MKFIEVTDYDRDVKYLVSVDKITTVACDKKGTVFIETGTDLDGESSGLFVAESFDEIKNQINSEN' A
#
# COMPACT_ATOMS: atom_id res chain seq x y z
N MET A 1 15.06 8.39 0.62
CA MET A 1 14.22 7.20 0.40
C MET A 1 13.16 7.20 1.48
N LYS A 2 11.88 7.30 1.08
CA LYS A 2 10.75 7.46 2.01
C LYS A 2 10.06 6.11 2.19
N PHE A 3 9.66 5.80 3.42
CA PHE A 3 8.88 4.62 3.76
C PHE A 3 7.58 5.03 4.45
N ILE A 4 6.55 4.21 4.27
CA ILE A 4 5.31 4.27 5.04
C ILE A 4 5.18 2.98 5.87
N GLU A 5 4.64 3.10 7.09
CA GLU A 5 4.30 1.95 7.93
C GLU A 5 2.84 1.61 7.65
N VAL A 6 2.59 0.34 7.30
CA VAL A 6 1.24 -0.17 7.03
C VAL A 6 1.01 -1.47 7.76
N THR A 7 -0.24 -1.82 7.99
CA THR A 7 -0.65 -3.03 8.70
C THR A 7 -1.35 -3.97 7.73
N ASP A 8 -0.89 -5.22 7.66
CA ASP A 8 -1.52 -6.29 6.89
C ASP A 8 -2.99 -6.44 7.29
N TYR A 9 -3.89 -6.44 6.29
CA TYR A 9 -5.32 -6.53 6.51
C TYR A 9 -5.76 -7.80 7.26
N ASP A 10 -5.10 -8.94 7.00
CA ASP A 10 -5.50 -10.25 7.55
C ASP A 10 -4.63 -10.72 8.71
N ARG A 11 -3.35 -10.31 8.75
CA ARG A 11 -2.33 -10.93 9.60
C ARG A 11 -1.96 -10.12 10.85
N ASP A 12 -2.42 -8.88 10.96
CA ASP A 12 -2.04 -7.94 12.03
C ASP A 12 -0.50 -7.78 12.14
N VAL A 13 0.17 -7.81 10.99
CA VAL A 13 1.63 -7.65 10.85
C VAL A 13 1.92 -6.28 10.24
N LYS A 14 2.88 -5.55 10.80
CA LYS A 14 3.32 -4.27 10.25
C LYS A 14 4.44 -4.43 9.23
N TYR A 15 4.36 -3.68 8.14
CA TYR A 15 5.38 -3.60 7.09
C TYR A 15 5.84 -2.16 6.88
N LEU A 16 7.13 -2.00 6.59
CA LEU A 16 7.67 -0.77 6.00
C LEU A 16 7.71 -0.91 4.49
N VAL A 17 6.93 -0.07 3.79
CA VAL A 17 6.84 -0.08 2.34
C VAL A 17 7.56 1.14 1.78
N SER A 18 8.51 0.91 0.88
CA SER A 18 9.21 1.98 0.18
C SER A 18 8.23 2.71 -0.73
N VAL A 19 8.04 4.01 -0.52
CA VAL A 19 7.17 4.85 -1.38
C VAL A 19 7.64 4.82 -2.83
N ASP A 20 8.96 4.81 -3.05
CA ASP A 20 9.58 4.75 -4.37
C ASP A 20 9.29 3.43 -5.13
N LYS A 21 8.70 2.43 -4.46
CA LYS A 21 8.31 1.14 -5.05
C LYS A 21 6.81 1.00 -5.23
N ILE A 22 6.00 1.92 -4.71
CA ILE A 22 4.55 1.87 -4.88
C ILE A 22 4.22 2.29 -6.31
N THR A 23 3.62 1.40 -7.08
CA THR A 23 3.15 1.68 -8.44
C THR A 23 1.72 2.20 -8.44
N THR A 24 0.88 1.63 -7.58
CA THR A 24 -0.55 1.97 -7.47
C THR A 24 -1.03 1.82 -6.03
N VAL A 25 -1.94 2.69 -5.59
CA VAL A 25 -2.77 2.47 -4.40
C VAL A 25 -4.21 2.38 -4.88
N ALA A 26 -4.86 1.24 -4.68
CA ALA A 26 -6.24 1.00 -5.09
C ALA A 26 -7.15 0.90 -3.85
N CYS A 27 -8.38 1.41 -3.97
CA CYS A 27 -9.42 1.27 -2.98
C CYS A 27 -10.71 0.81 -3.67
N ASP A 28 -11.31 -0.27 -3.18
CA ASP A 28 -12.56 -0.77 -3.73
C ASP A 28 -13.79 -0.03 -3.13
N LYS A 29 -15.00 -0.43 -3.55
CA LYS A 29 -16.25 0.18 -3.04
C LYS A 29 -16.55 -0.15 -1.57
N LYS A 30 -15.88 -1.15 -0.99
CA LYS A 30 -16.03 -1.55 0.42
C LYS A 30 -15.00 -0.85 1.32
N GLY A 31 -14.05 -0.12 0.75
CA GLY A 31 -12.98 0.55 1.47
C GLY A 31 -11.75 -0.32 1.69
N THR A 32 -11.67 -1.50 1.06
CA THR A 32 -10.47 -2.35 1.12
C THR A 32 -9.37 -1.72 0.27
N VAL A 33 -8.19 -1.55 0.86
CA VAL A 33 -7.04 -0.89 0.23
C VAL A 33 -5.97 -1.90 -0.14
N PHE A 34 -5.47 -1.78 -1.37
CA PHE A 34 -4.35 -2.55 -1.90
C PHE A 34 -3.21 -1.62 -2.32
N ILE A 35 -2.01 -1.87 -1.82
CA ILE A 35 -0.79 -1.19 -2.25
C ILE A 35 -0.05 -2.12 -3.20
N GLU A 36 -0.01 -1.73 -4.48
CA GLU A 36 0.74 -2.43 -5.52
C GLU A 36 2.18 -1.94 -5.58
N THR A 37 3.11 -2.88 -5.74
CA THR A 37 4.56 -2.61 -5.82
C THR A 37 5.20 -3.09 -7.12
N GLY A 38 4.42 -3.72 -7.99
CA GLY A 38 4.86 -4.19 -9.29
C GLY A 38 3.90 -5.22 -9.88
N THR A 39 4.24 -5.68 -11.08
CA THR A 39 3.52 -6.70 -11.84
C THR A 39 4.54 -7.67 -12.40
N ASP A 40 4.23 -8.97 -12.41
CA ASP A 40 5.10 -9.97 -13.04
C ASP A 40 4.94 -10.00 -14.58
N LEU A 41 5.61 -10.95 -15.25
CA LEU A 41 5.59 -11.07 -16.70
C LEU A 41 4.25 -11.55 -17.26
N ASP A 42 3.42 -12.17 -16.43
CA ASP A 42 2.11 -12.70 -16.80
C ASP A 42 0.99 -11.68 -16.53
N GLY A 43 1.32 -10.54 -15.92
CA GLY A 43 0.38 -9.46 -15.62
C GLY A 43 -0.21 -9.52 -14.21
N GLU A 44 0.31 -10.39 -13.34
CA GLU A 44 -0.17 -10.52 -11.97
C GLU A 44 0.47 -9.47 -11.05
N SER A 45 -0.38 -8.72 -10.36
CA SER A 45 0.05 -7.66 -9.45
C SER A 45 0.64 -8.22 -8.16
N SER A 46 1.77 -7.66 -7.72
CA SER A 46 2.40 -7.91 -6.43
C SER A 46 2.15 -6.76 -5.48
N GLY A 47 1.71 -7.04 -4.25
CA GLY A 47 1.38 -6.00 -3.29
C GLY A 47 0.80 -6.54 -1.99
N LEU A 48 0.16 -5.64 -1.23
CA LEU A 48 -0.34 -5.90 0.12
C LEU A 48 -1.75 -5.34 0.24
N PHE A 49 -2.65 -6.12 0.84
CA PHE A 49 -3.88 -5.57 1.39
C PHE A 49 -3.59 -5.00 2.78
N VAL A 50 -4.05 -3.78 3.02
CA VAL A 50 -3.72 -3.03 4.23
C VAL A 50 -4.97 -2.64 5.01
N ALA A 51 -4.83 -2.49 6.32
CA ALA A 51 -5.90 -2.09 7.22
C ALA A 51 -6.16 -0.56 7.19
N GLU A 52 -5.15 0.23 6.81
CA GLU A 52 -5.27 1.67 6.66
C GLU A 52 -6.21 2.05 5.51
N SER A 53 -6.94 3.14 5.70
CA SER A 53 -7.78 3.74 4.67
C SER A 53 -6.96 4.39 3.57
N PHE A 54 -7.59 4.59 2.41
CA PHE A 54 -6.95 5.23 1.26
C PHE A 54 -6.41 6.63 1.60
N ASP A 55 -7.17 7.41 2.38
CA ASP A 55 -6.78 8.75 2.78
C ASP A 55 -5.60 8.73 3.77
N GLU A 56 -5.53 7.75 4.67
CA GLU A 56 -4.37 7.57 5.55
C GLU A 56 -3.11 7.25 4.73
N ILE A 57 -3.18 6.30 3.79
CA ILE A 57 -2.07 5.97 2.91
C ILE A 57 -1.65 7.18 2.07
N LYS A 58 -2.61 7.89 1.47
CA LYS A 58 -2.35 9.11 0.71
C LYS A 58 -1.66 10.18 1.55
N ASN A 59 -2.09 10.39 2.79
CA ASN A 59 -1.49 11.36 3.69
C ASN A 59 -0.08 10.94 4.09
N GLN A 60 0.16 9.66 4.41
CA GLN A 60 1.48 9.15 4.72
C GLN A 60 2.45 9.28 3.54
N ILE A 61 1.99 9.03 2.30
CA ILE A 61 2.80 9.18 1.08
C ILE A 61 3.15 10.65 0.81
N ASN A 62 2.22 11.58 1.06
CA ASN A 62 2.40 13.00 0.75
C ASN A 62 2.91 13.85 1.92
N SER A 63 3.00 13.31 3.14
CA SER A 63 3.53 14.04 4.27
C SER A 63 5.00 14.43 4.03
N GLU A 64 5.32 15.71 4.17
CA GLU A 64 6.71 16.12 4.28
C GLU A 64 7.16 15.78 5.71
N ASN A 65 7.97 14.73 5.85
CA ASN A 65 8.77 14.52 7.06
C ASN A 65 10.03 15.38 6.96
#